data_AF-X1QCF4-F1
#
_entry.id   AF-X1QCF4-F1
#
_cell.length_a   1.000
_cell.length_b   1.000
_cell.length_c   1.000
_cell.angle_alpha   90.00
_cell.angle_beta   90.00
_cell.angle_gamma   90.00
#
_symmetry.space_group_name_H-M   'P 1'
#
loop_
_entity.id
_entity.type
_entity.pdbx_description
1 polymer ?
#
loop_
_entity_poly.entity_id
_entity_poly.type
_entity_poly.pdbx_seq_one_letter_code
_entity_poly.pdbx_strand_id
1 'polypeptide(L)'
;FSLTNELCYTNVLNMLDLAGVNIRSGDRDEKDPLVIAGGAMANCCEPMADFIDLFLLGEAEEAVVELVEMVKHEKKTGATKKEILSYAAKQFNWVYVPALYKFEYDGARIKGFEPNSPDLPRQFENVVVEDFENTPAPLAPVVAFTQAVHERVNVEIMRGCPGRCRFCQVSFCRRPVRYRSIEKITRLAKACYRATGFDTV
;
A
#
# COMPACT_ATOMS: atom_id res chain seq x y z
N PHE A 1 -1.93 -6.31 1.86
CA PHE A 1 -3.04 -5.56 2.47
C PHE A 1 -3.07 -4.13 1.96
N SER A 2 -4.25 -3.52 1.82
CA SER A 2 -4.40 -2.08 1.53
C SER A 2 -4.97 -1.39 2.76
N LEU A 3 -4.18 -0.51 3.38
CA LEU A 3 -4.53 0.22 4.59
C LEU A 3 -5.04 1.62 4.20
N THR A 4 -6.35 1.72 3.98
CA THR A 4 -6.99 2.97 3.56
C THR A 4 -7.17 3.94 4.72
N ASN A 5 -7.39 3.42 5.94
CA ASN A 5 -7.46 4.15 7.20
C ASN A 5 -7.12 3.21 8.38
N GLU A 6 -7.01 3.78 9.58
CA GLU A 6 -6.69 3.10 10.82
C GLU A 6 -7.76 2.09 11.29
N LEU A 7 -9.00 2.23 10.84
CA LEU A 7 -10.09 1.27 11.16
C LEU A 7 -9.86 -0.10 10.51
N CYS A 8 -8.95 -0.19 9.53
CA CYS A 8 -8.59 -1.45 8.90
C CYS A 8 -7.64 -2.30 9.77
N TYR A 9 -6.97 -1.74 10.79
CA TYR A 9 -5.86 -2.41 11.47
C TYR A 9 -6.28 -3.72 12.14
N THR A 10 -7.34 -3.70 12.94
CA THR A 10 -7.83 -4.90 13.63
C THR A 10 -8.31 -5.96 12.65
N ASN A 11 -8.88 -5.57 11.51
CA ASN A 11 -9.27 -6.50 10.45
C ASN A 11 -8.05 -7.20 9.84
N VAL A 12 -6.93 -6.50 9.64
CA VAL A 12 -5.69 -7.12 9.15
C VAL A 12 -5.18 -8.16 10.14
N LEU A 13 -5.14 -7.85 11.44
CA LEU A 13 -4.71 -8.81 12.47
C LEU A 13 -5.63 -10.03 12.52
N ASN A 14 -6.93 -9.82 12.46
CA ASN A 14 -7.92 -10.89 12.41
C ASN A 14 -7.78 -11.76 11.15
N MET A 15 -7.50 -11.16 9.99
CA MET A 15 -7.26 -11.91 8.75
C MET A 15 -5.99 -12.75 8.81
N LEU A 16 -4.92 -12.28 9.46
CA LEU A 16 -3.69 -13.05 9.67
C LEU A 16 -3.96 -14.26 10.58
N ASP A 17 -4.66 -14.04 11.70
CA ASP A 17 -5.05 -15.08 12.64
C ASP A 17 -5.90 -16.17 11.96
N LEU A 18 -6.95 -15.77 11.23
CA LEU A 18 -7.82 -16.69 10.48
C LEU A 18 -7.08 -17.45 9.37
N ALA A 19 -6.01 -16.86 8.81
CA ALA A 19 -5.17 -17.51 7.82
C ALA A 19 -4.12 -18.46 8.44
N GLY A 20 -4.00 -18.51 9.77
CA GLY A 20 -2.95 -19.26 10.46
C GLY A 20 -1.55 -18.69 10.24
N VAL A 21 -1.44 -17.42 9.86
CA VAL A 21 -0.16 -16.71 9.68
C VAL A 21 0.19 -16.03 11.00
N ASN A 22 1.43 -16.16 11.44
CA ASN A 22 1.89 -15.50 12.65
C ASN A 22 1.59 -13.98 12.59
N ILE A 23 0.87 -13.48 13.61
CA ILE A 23 0.36 -12.11 13.62
C ILE A 23 1.52 -11.11 13.65
N ARG A 24 2.51 -11.34 14.51
CA ARG A 24 3.72 -10.52 14.59
C ARG A 24 4.71 -10.93 13.51
N SER A 25 5.30 -9.94 12.83
CA SER A 25 6.30 -10.17 11.78
C SER A 25 7.55 -10.86 12.31
N GLY A 26 7.98 -10.53 13.53
CA GLY A 26 9.15 -11.13 14.18
C GLY A 26 9.01 -12.61 14.52
N ASP A 27 7.78 -13.14 14.59
CA ASP A 27 7.50 -14.54 14.88
C ASP A 27 7.35 -15.39 13.61
N ARG A 28 7.43 -14.78 12.42
CA ARG A 28 7.31 -15.49 11.13
C ARG A 28 8.60 -16.19 10.74
N ASP A 29 8.49 -17.44 10.29
CA ASP A 29 9.61 -18.21 9.76
C ASP A 29 9.67 -18.17 8.22
N GLU A 30 10.59 -18.92 7.60
CA GLU A 30 10.72 -18.97 6.14
C GLU A 30 9.51 -19.61 5.42
N LYS A 31 8.66 -20.37 6.13
CA LYS A 31 7.46 -21.03 5.57
C LYS A 31 6.25 -20.12 5.54
N ASP A 32 6.19 -19.14 6.45
CA ASP A 32 5.14 -18.11 6.42
C ASP A 32 5.13 -17.35 5.07
N PRO A 33 4.05 -16.68 4.66
CA PRO A 33 4.12 -15.73 3.54
C PRO A 33 4.87 -14.45 3.92
N LEU A 34 5.22 -13.64 2.91
CA LEU A 34 5.56 -12.23 3.13
C LEU A 34 4.27 -11.43 3.21
N VAL A 35 4.12 -10.65 4.27
CA VAL A 35 2.98 -9.77 4.50
C VAL A 35 3.36 -8.35 4.11
N ILE A 36 2.85 -7.94 2.94
CA ILE A 36 3.09 -6.61 2.37
C ILE A 36 1.85 -5.74 2.61
N ALA A 37 2.04 -4.48 3.02
CA ALA A 37 0.97 -3.50 3.09
C ALA A 37 1.26 -2.25 2.26
N GLY A 38 0.20 -1.56 1.85
CA GLY A 38 0.27 -0.27 1.17
C GLY A 38 -0.96 0.56 1.50
N GLY A 39 -1.30 1.52 0.63
CA GLY A 39 -2.46 2.40 0.84
C GLY A 39 -2.09 3.68 1.60
N ALA A 40 -3.10 4.47 1.97
CA ALA A 40 -2.87 5.79 2.56
C ALA A 40 -2.09 5.73 3.89
N MET A 41 -2.33 4.69 4.70
CA MET A 41 -1.67 4.54 5.99
C MET A 41 -0.25 4.00 5.90
N ALA A 42 0.25 3.65 4.71
CA ALA A 42 1.66 3.30 4.53
C ALA A 42 2.58 4.48 4.89
N ASN A 43 2.12 5.72 4.70
CA ASN A 43 2.85 6.94 5.10
C ASN A 43 2.77 7.27 6.61
N CYS A 44 2.03 6.49 7.40
CA CYS A 44 1.94 6.61 8.86
C CYS A 44 1.84 5.21 9.50
N CYS A 45 2.69 4.30 9.01
CA CYS A 45 2.57 2.86 9.22
C CYS A 45 3.12 2.31 10.53
N GLU A 46 3.79 3.12 11.35
CA GLU A 46 4.44 2.65 12.59
C GLU A 46 3.49 1.91 13.56
N PRO A 47 2.21 2.30 13.72
CA PRO A 47 1.28 1.51 14.53
C PRO A 47 1.07 0.06 14.06
N MET A 48 1.42 -0.25 12.81
CA MET A 48 1.33 -1.57 12.19
C MET A 48 2.72 -2.22 11.94
N ALA A 49 3.82 -1.58 12.34
CA ALA A 49 5.19 -2.02 12.05
C ALA A 49 5.50 -3.43 12.56
N ASP A 50 5.01 -3.76 13.75
CA ASP A 50 5.19 -5.08 14.40
C ASP A 50 4.48 -6.23 13.68
N PHE A 51 3.61 -5.94 12.72
CA PHE A 51 2.72 -6.93 12.09
C PHE A 51 2.93 -7.06 10.58
N ILE A 52 3.65 -6.15 9.95
CA ILE A 52 3.84 -6.10 8.49
C ILE A 52 5.33 -6.23 8.18
N ASP A 53 5.67 -7.05 7.19
CA ASP A 53 7.07 -7.28 6.81
C ASP A 53 7.61 -6.13 5.96
N LEU A 54 6.76 -5.57 5.08
CA LEU A 54 7.13 -4.53 4.13
C LEU A 54 5.95 -3.60 3.83
N PHE A 55 6.21 -2.30 3.81
CA PHE A 55 5.30 -1.27 3.34
C PHE A 55 5.72 -0.72 1.97
N LEU A 56 4.78 -0.68 1.03
CA LEU A 56 4.92 0.01 -0.24
C LEU A 56 4.27 1.40 -0.13
N LEU A 57 5.07 2.44 -0.35
CA LEU A 57 4.66 3.83 -0.23
C LEU A 57 4.24 4.40 -1.57
N GLY A 58 3.04 4.99 -1.65
CA GLY A 58 2.51 5.60 -2.87
C GLY A 58 1.53 4.70 -3.64
N GLU A 59 1.65 4.69 -4.96
CA GLU A 59 0.73 4.07 -5.91
C GLU A 59 1.31 2.77 -6.46
N ALA A 60 0.67 1.64 -6.13
CA ALA A 60 1.29 0.33 -6.25
C ALA A 60 1.26 -0.28 -7.66
N GLU A 61 0.50 0.26 -8.62
CA GLU A 61 0.15 -0.45 -9.86
C GLU A 61 1.37 -0.98 -10.63
N GLU A 62 2.35 -0.13 -10.89
CA GLU A 62 3.60 -0.51 -11.57
C GLU A 62 4.63 -1.02 -10.57
N ALA A 63 4.76 -0.33 -9.43
CA ALA A 63 5.74 -0.64 -8.38
C ALA A 63 5.60 -2.05 -7.79
N VAL A 64 4.37 -2.55 -7.65
CA VAL A 64 4.13 -3.91 -7.14
C VAL A 64 4.61 -4.97 -8.11
N VAL A 65 4.54 -4.70 -9.42
CA VAL A 65 5.06 -5.62 -10.44
C VAL A 65 6.59 -5.69 -10.35
N GLU A 66 7.25 -4.54 -10.24
CA GLU A 66 8.70 -4.47 -10.03
C GLU A 66 9.14 -5.18 -8.75
N LEU A 67 8.44 -4.93 -7.63
CA LEU A 67 8.71 -5.58 -6.35
C LEU A 67 8.55 -7.10 -6.46
N VAL A 68 7.47 -7.57 -7.08
CA VAL A 68 7.18 -9.01 -7.22
C VAL A 68 8.18 -9.69 -8.13
N GLU A 69 8.63 -9.06 -9.22
CA GLU A 69 9.67 -9.64 -10.08
C GLU A 69 11.01 -9.74 -9.35
N MET A 70 11.38 -8.74 -8.56
CA MET A 70 12.57 -8.81 -7.68
C MET A 70 12.44 -9.96 -6.69
N VAL A 71 11.31 -10.04 -5.95
CA VAL A 71 11.07 -11.13 -4.98
C VAL A 71 11.12 -12.51 -5.66
N LYS A 72 10.55 -12.65 -6.87
CA LYS A 72 10.59 -13.89 -7.64
C LYS A 72 12.02 -14.26 -8.07
N HIS A 73 12.82 -13.27 -8.45
CA HIS A 73 14.22 -13.49 -8.81
C HIS A 73 15.03 -13.98 -7.61
N GLU A 74 14.94 -13.28 -6.48
CA GLU A 74 15.69 -13.64 -5.26
C GLU A 74 15.24 -14.98 -4.65
N LYS A 75 13.96 -15.32 -4.75
CA LYS A 75 13.50 -16.66 -4.35
C LYS A 75 14.11 -17.77 -5.21
N LYS A 76 14.41 -17.52 -6.49
CA LYS A 76 15.06 -18.50 -7.37
C LYS A 76 16.54 -18.65 -7.09
N THR A 77 17.20 -17.59 -6.61
CA THR A 77 18.62 -17.63 -6.20
C THR A 77 18.82 -18.27 -4.82
N GLY A 78 17.72 -18.56 -4.11
CA GLY A 78 17.73 -19.20 -2.79
C GLY A 78 17.86 -18.22 -1.63
N ALA A 79 17.58 -16.93 -1.86
CA ALA A 79 17.60 -15.92 -0.82
C ALA A 79 16.56 -16.20 0.27
N THR A 80 16.96 -16.01 1.52
CA THR A 80 16.08 -16.00 2.69
C THR A 80 15.12 -14.81 2.64
N LYS A 81 14.02 -14.88 3.39
CA LYS A 81 13.11 -13.73 3.52
C LYS A 81 13.80 -12.46 3.99
N LYS A 82 14.72 -12.59 4.95
CA LYS A 82 15.47 -11.44 5.49
C LYS A 82 16.33 -10.78 4.42
N GLU A 83 16.96 -11.57 3.56
CA GLU A 83 17.73 -11.07 2.42
C GLU A 83 16.82 -10.37 1.41
N ILE A 84 15.68 -10.97 1.05
CA ILE A 84 14.68 -10.36 0.14
C ILE A 84 14.22 -9.00 0.66
N LEU A 85 13.87 -8.90 1.96
CA LEU A 85 13.47 -7.64 2.57
C LEU A 85 14.59 -6.60 2.56
N SER A 86 15.82 -7.03 2.84
CA SER A 86 17.02 -6.18 2.75
C SER A 86 17.27 -5.69 1.32
N TYR A 87 17.14 -6.54 0.31
CA TYR A 87 17.28 -6.15 -1.09
C TYR A 87 16.21 -5.13 -1.49
N ALA A 88 14.94 -5.39 -1.15
CA ALA A 88 13.84 -4.47 -1.42
C ALA A 88 14.08 -3.07 -0.83
N ALA A 89 14.47 -3.01 0.45
CA ALA A 89 14.70 -1.75 1.15
C ALA A 89 15.91 -0.96 0.62
N LYS A 90 16.91 -1.64 0.06
CA LYS A 90 18.09 -0.99 -0.55
C LYS A 90 17.83 -0.53 -1.98
N GLN A 91 17.06 -1.31 -2.73
CA GLN A 91 16.82 -1.06 -4.15
C GLN A 91 15.74 0.01 -4.37
N PHE A 92 14.71 0.04 -3.52
CA PHE A 92 13.52 0.87 -3.73
C PHE A 92 13.36 1.88 -2.59
N ASN A 93 13.48 3.16 -2.91
CA ASN A 93 13.27 4.26 -1.94
C ASN A 93 11.80 4.46 -1.52
N TRP A 94 10.87 3.77 -2.18
CA TRP A 94 9.45 3.70 -1.85
C TRP A 94 9.07 2.44 -1.05
N VAL A 95 10.05 1.63 -0.68
CA VAL A 95 9.87 0.47 0.21
C VAL A 95 10.34 0.82 1.61
N TYR A 96 9.49 0.56 2.61
CA TYR A 96 9.85 0.66 4.01
C TYR A 96 9.71 -0.71 4.70
N VAL A 97 10.81 -1.21 5.29
CA VAL A 97 10.85 -2.48 6.02
C VAL A 97 11.12 -2.19 7.50
N PRO A 98 10.12 -2.27 8.39
CA PRO A 98 10.27 -1.81 9.78
C PRO A 98 11.41 -2.48 10.56
N ALA A 99 11.59 -3.79 10.37
CA ALA A 99 12.62 -4.57 11.07
C ALA A 99 14.07 -4.13 10.76
N LEU A 100 14.28 -3.29 9.75
CA LEU A 100 15.59 -2.75 9.37
C LEU A 100 15.90 -1.40 10.02
N TYR A 101 15.03 -0.90 10.89
CA TYR A 101 15.20 0.38 11.58
C TYR A 101 15.05 0.21 13.09
N LYS A 102 15.80 1.01 13.83
CA LYS A 102 15.72 1.10 15.29
C LYS A 102 15.16 2.47 15.66
N PHE A 103 14.05 2.47 16.39
CA PHE A 103 13.43 3.68 16.90
C PHE A 103 13.93 4.01 18.31
N GLU A 104 14.15 5.31 18.55
CA GLU A 104 14.37 5.87 19.87
C GLU A 104 13.08 6.52 20.36
N TYR A 105 12.66 6.17 21.56
CA TYR A 105 11.44 6.68 22.18
C TYR A 105 11.75 7.52 23.42
N ASP A 106 10.97 8.58 23.61
CA ASP A 106 10.86 9.36 24.84
C ASP A 106 9.43 9.17 25.39
N GLY A 107 9.29 8.23 26.32
CA GLY A 107 7.97 7.72 26.73
C GLY A 107 7.24 7.09 25.55
N ALA A 108 6.07 7.64 25.20
CA ALA A 108 5.27 7.19 24.04
C ALA A 108 5.61 7.93 22.73
N ARG A 109 6.52 8.91 22.75
CA ARG A 109 6.84 9.73 21.58
C ARG A 109 8.10 9.21 20.89
N ILE A 110 8.04 9.12 19.57
CA ILE A 110 9.23 8.87 18.75
C ILE A 110 10.14 10.10 18.82
N LYS A 111 11.37 9.90 19.30
CA LYS A 111 12.44 10.90 19.33
C LYS A 111 13.21 10.91 18.00
N GLY A 112 13.40 9.74 17.42
CA GLY A 112 14.09 9.55 16.14
C GLY A 112 14.14 8.09 15.76
N PHE A 113 14.71 7.80 14.60
CA PHE A 113 14.97 6.44 14.16
C PHE A 113 16.25 6.39 13.33
N GLU A 114 16.94 5.26 13.38
CA GLU A 114 18.19 5.03 12.68
C GLU A 114 18.11 3.72 11.90
N PRO A 115 18.58 3.67 10.65
CA PRO A 115 18.69 2.42 9.93
C PRO A 115 19.72 1.51 10.59
N ASN A 116 19.49 0.19 10.53
CA ASN A 116 20.42 -0.81 11.05
C ASN A 116 21.69 -0.96 10.19
N SER A 117 21.75 -0.31 9.02
CA SER A 117 22.87 -0.34 8.07
C SER A 117 22.95 0.97 7.29
N PRO A 118 24.16 1.49 6.97
CA PRO A 118 24.32 2.79 6.32
C PRO A 118 23.82 2.88 4.87
N ASP A 119 23.59 1.73 4.21
CA ASP A 119 23.09 1.65 2.85
C ASP A 119 21.54 1.68 2.75
N LEU A 120 20.84 1.79 3.87
CA LEU A 120 19.38 1.91 3.92
C LEU A 120 18.93 3.38 3.88
N PRO A 121 17.80 3.68 3.22
CA PRO A 121 17.30 5.04 3.10
C PRO A 121 16.80 5.57 4.46
N ARG A 122 17.03 6.86 4.72
CA ARG A 122 16.41 7.61 5.83
C ARG A 122 15.22 8.46 5.40
N GLN A 123 15.10 8.70 4.11
CA GLN A 123 14.04 9.45 3.47
C GLN A 123 13.43 8.55 2.41
N PHE A 124 12.10 8.54 2.37
CA PHE A 124 11.35 7.73 1.44
C PHE A 124 10.54 8.63 0.53
N GLU A 125 10.34 8.17 -0.68
CA GLU A 125 9.51 8.83 -1.68
C GLU A 125 8.31 7.96 -1.98
N ASN A 126 7.16 8.57 -2.25
CA ASN A 126 6.03 7.81 -2.75
C ASN A 126 6.27 7.52 -4.23
N VAL A 127 6.12 6.26 -4.62
CA VAL A 127 6.03 5.93 -6.03
C VAL A 127 4.70 6.43 -6.60
N VAL A 128 4.73 6.91 -7.84
CA VAL A 128 3.65 7.63 -8.50
C VAL A 128 3.40 6.96 -9.85
N VAL A 129 2.15 6.68 -10.18
CA VAL A 129 1.78 6.20 -11.53
C VAL A 129 1.68 7.37 -12.49
N GLU A 130 2.72 7.63 -13.28
CA GLU A 130 2.74 8.79 -14.16
C GLU A 130 1.57 8.79 -15.17
N ASP A 131 1.27 7.65 -15.80
CA ASP A 131 0.15 7.49 -16.73
C ASP A 131 -1.15 7.09 -16.03
N PHE A 132 -1.72 8.02 -15.27
CA PHE A 132 -3.01 7.82 -14.61
C PHE A 132 -4.18 7.60 -15.60
N GLU A 133 -4.10 8.18 -16.80
CA GLU A 133 -5.16 8.05 -17.82
C GLU A 133 -5.32 6.61 -18.28
N ASN A 134 -4.20 5.90 -18.47
CA ASN A 134 -4.21 4.52 -18.97
C ASN A 134 -4.04 3.47 -17.88
N THR A 135 -3.75 3.86 -16.63
CA THR A 135 -3.66 2.89 -15.54
C THR A 135 -4.94 2.05 -15.40
N PRO A 136 -4.82 0.74 -15.08
CA PRO A 136 -5.96 -0.16 -14.93
C PRO A 136 -6.99 0.37 -13.92
N ALA A 137 -8.27 0.18 -14.24
CA ALA A 137 -9.38 0.50 -13.35
C ALA A 137 -10.23 -0.77 -13.13
N PRO A 138 -10.78 -0.99 -11.93
CA PRO A 138 -11.63 -2.14 -11.66
C PRO A 138 -12.98 -2.00 -12.38
N LEU A 139 -13.10 -2.62 -13.56
CA LEU A 139 -14.31 -2.54 -14.40
C LEU A 139 -15.45 -3.47 -13.96
N ALA A 140 -15.12 -4.51 -13.20
CA ALA A 140 -16.06 -5.50 -12.70
C ALA A 140 -15.76 -5.78 -11.21
N PRO A 141 -16.00 -4.80 -10.31
CA PRO A 141 -15.82 -5.01 -8.88
C PRO A 141 -16.81 -6.07 -8.37
N VAL A 142 -16.44 -6.73 -7.27
CA VAL A 142 -17.31 -7.72 -6.63
C VAL A 142 -18.61 -7.05 -6.17
N VAL A 143 -19.75 -7.58 -6.61
CA VAL A 143 -21.08 -7.15 -6.18
C VAL A 143 -21.49 -7.99 -4.96
N ALA A 144 -21.70 -7.34 -3.82
CA ALA A 144 -22.12 -8.03 -2.62
C ALA A 144 -23.55 -8.58 -2.77
N PHE A 145 -23.81 -9.77 -2.22
CA PHE A 145 -25.17 -10.35 -2.17
C PHE A 145 -26.04 -9.76 -1.03
N THR A 146 -25.60 -8.65 -0.46
CA THR A 146 -26.28 -7.93 0.62
C THR A 146 -26.15 -6.44 0.34
N GLN A 147 -27.13 -5.65 0.79
CA GLN A 147 -27.08 -4.20 0.64
C GLN A 147 -25.90 -3.62 1.44
N ALA A 148 -24.96 -3.01 0.73
CA ALA A 148 -23.82 -2.32 1.33
C ALA A 148 -24.15 -0.83 1.55
N VAL A 149 -23.48 -0.19 2.51
CA VAL A 149 -23.66 1.25 2.82
C VAL A 149 -23.34 2.16 1.61
N HIS A 150 -22.44 1.70 0.73
CA HIS A 150 -22.03 2.42 -0.49
C HIS A 150 -22.21 1.54 -1.73
N GLU A 151 -23.46 1.19 -2.03
CA GLU A 151 -23.86 0.42 -3.22
C GLU A 151 -23.91 1.31 -4.47
N ARG A 152 -22.73 1.63 -5.02
CA ARG A 152 -22.57 2.50 -6.19
C ARG A 152 -21.32 2.15 -6.98
N VAL A 153 -21.27 2.60 -8.23
CA VAL A 153 -20.06 2.55 -9.05
C VAL A 153 -19.07 3.61 -8.56
N ASN A 154 -17.86 3.20 -8.15
CA ASN A 154 -16.81 4.15 -7.82
C ASN A 154 -15.90 4.38 -9.04
N VAL A 155 -15.83 5.63 -9.52
CA VAL A 155 -14.91 6.04 -10.58
C VAL A 155 -13.92 7.06 -10.04
N GLU A 156 -12.63 6.72 -10.06
CA GLU A 156 -11.56 7.64 -9.68
C GLU A 156 -11.30 8.65 -10.81
N ILE A 157 -11.77 9.89 -10.63
CA ILE A 157 -11.64 10.96 -11.63
C ILE A 157 -10.29 11.69 -11.58
N MET A 158 -9.63 11.66 -10.42
CA MET A 158 -8.35 12.32 -10.17
C MET A 158 -7.55 11.58 -9.11
N ARG A 159 -6.22 11.68 -9.18
CA ARG A 159 -5.30 11.29 -8.12
C ARG A 159 -4.59 12.50 -7.56
N GLY A 160 -4.48 12.53 -6.24
CA GLY A 160 -4.04 13.71 -5.50
C GLY A 160 -5.15 14.73 -5.30
N CYS A 161 -4.85 15.78 -4.54
CA CYS A 161 -5.80 16.85 -4.24
C CYS A 161 -5.18 18.20 -4.64
N PRO A 162 -5.88 19.05 -5.42
CA PRO A 162 -5.39 20.40 -5.74
C PRO A 162 -5.34 21.30 -4.49
N GLY A 163 -6.06 20.92 -3.43
CA GLY A 163 -5.98 21.56 -2.13
C GLY A 163 -4.59 21.43 -1.49
N ARG A 164 -4.19 22.47 -0.77
CA ARG A 164 -2.92 22.53 -0.01
C ARG A 164 -3.16 22.75 1.47
N CYS A 165 -4.15 22.05 2.01
CA CYS A 165 -4.56 22.18 3.40
C CYS A 165 -3.41 21.72 4.31
N ARG A 166 -2.95 22.59 5.21
CA ARG A 166 -1.82 22.31 6.12
C ARG A 166 -2.05 21.09 7.04
N PHE A 167 -3.31 20.75 7.29
CA PHE A 167 -3.71 19.63 8.14
C PHE A 167 -3.90 18.31 7.37
N CYS A 168 -3.91 18.32 6.03
CA CYS A 168 -4.30 17.17 5.24
C CYS A 168 -3.09 16.39 4.73
N GLN A 169 -2.95 15.13 5.16
CA GLN A 169 -1.87 14.23 4.72
C GLN A 169 -1.80 14.09 3.19
N VAL A 170 -2.97 13.99 2.52
CA VAL A 170 -3.05 13.83 1.05
C VAL A 170 -2.36 14.98 0.31
N SER A 171 -2.44 16.21 0.83
CA SER A 171 -1.81 17.38 0.22
C SER A 171 -0.28 17.30 0.16
N PHE A 172 0.34 16.43 0.98
CA PHE A 172 1.79 16.23 1.04
C PHE A 172 2.21 14.90 0.41
N CYS A 173 1.46 13.82 0.64
CA CYS A 173 1.85 12.48 0.21
C CYS A 173 1.39 12.12 -1.22
N ARG A 174 0.34 12.73 -1.78
CA ARG A 174 -0.26 12.27 -3.05
C ARG A 174 -0.10 13.26 -4.20
N ARG A 175 1.12 13.78 -4.37
CA ARG A 175 1.47 14.65 -5.50
C ARG A 175 2.28 13.87 -6.54
N PRO A 176 2.26 14.28 -7.82
CA PRO A 176 1.47 15.39 -8.40
C PRO A 176 -0.01 15.05 -8.60
N VAL A 177 -0.84 16.08 -8.77
CA VAL A 177 -2.27 15.93 -9.09
C VAL A 177 -2.41 15.55 -10.56
N ARG A 178 -3.14 14.48 -10.84
CA ARG A 178 -3.42 13.95 -12.18
C ARG A 178 -4.92 13.75 -12.34
N TYR A 179 -5.45 13.98 -13.53
CA TYR A 179 -6.87 13.88 -13.84
C TYR A 179 -7.09 12.89 -14.97
N ARG A 180 -8.25 12.23 -14.97
CA ARG A 180 -8.73 11.48 -16.14
C ARG A 180 -9.50 12.40 -17.09
N SER A 181 -9.48 12.06 -18.37
CA SER A 181 -10.35 12.70 -19.35
C SER A 181 -11.83 12.41 -19.06
N ILE A 182 -12.73 13.34 -19.42
CA ILE A 182 -14.19 13.16 -19.28
C ILE A 182 -14.65 11.92 -20.05
N GLU A 183 -14.05 11.68 -21.23
CA GLU A 183 -14.33 10.50 -22.05
C GLU A 183 -13.98 9.22 -21.30
N LYS A 184 -12.78 9.15 -20.70
CA LYS A 184 -12.36 8.00 -19.89
C LYS A 184 -13.29 7.80 -18.70
N ILE A 185 -13.62 8.86 -17.95
CA ILE A 185 -14.53 8.79 -16.79
C ILE A 185 -15.88 8.21 -17.22
N THR A 186 -16.46 8.73 -18.30
CA THR A 186 -17.77 8.28 -18.80
C THR A 186 -17.71 6.82 -19.28
N ARG A 187 -16.62 6.43 -19.95
CA ARG A 187 -16.40 5.05 -20.40
C ARG A 187 -16.28 4.09 -19.21
N LEU A 188 -15.50 4.45 -18.19
CA LEU A 188 -15.34 3.65 -16.97
C LEU A 188 -16.67 3.48 -16.25
N ALA A 189 -17.41 4.58 -16.04
CA ALA A 189 -18.74 4.54 -15.40
C ALA A 189 -19.70 3.59 -16.13
N LYS A 190 -19.80 3.71 -17.47
CA LYS A 190 -20.66 2.83 -18.30
C LYS A 190 -20.22 1.37 -18.26
N ALA A 191 -18.91 1.10 -18.24
CA ALA A 191 -18.40 -0.26 -18.15
C ALA A 191 -18.78 -0.91 -16.81
N CYS A 192 -18.56 -0.19 -15.71
CA CYS A 192 -18.94 -0.67 -14.38
C CYS A 192 -20.44 -0.85 -14.24
N TYR A 193 -21.26 0.11 -14.69
CA TYR A 193 -22.73 -0.01 -14.70
C TYR A 193 -23.20 -1.31 -15.36
N ARG A 194 -22.64 -1.64 -16.54
CA ARG A 194 -22.99 -2.87 -17.28
C ARG A 194 -22.54 -4.13 -16.55
N ALA A 195 -21.44 -4.07 -15.80
CA ALA A 195 -20.88 -5.22 -15.10
C ALA A 195 -21.57 -5.48 -13.75
N THR A 196 -22.03 -4.44 -13.06
CA THR A 196 -22.55 -4.55 -11.69
C THR A 196 -24.06 -4.37 -11.58
N GLY A 197 -24.69 -3.65 -12.50
CA GLY A 197 -26.11 -3.28 -12.43
C GLY A 197 -26.42 -2.14 -11.46
N PHE A 198 -25.42 -1.53 -10.82
CA PHE A 198 -25.62 -0.36 -9.95
C PHE A 198 -26.08 0.84 -10.77
N ASP A 199 -27.17 1.48 -10.36
CA ASP A 199 -27.78 2.63 -11.06
C ASP A 199 -27.19 3.99 -10.63
N THR A 200 -26.36 4.00 -9.59
CA THR A 200 -25.74 5.19 -9.01
C THR A 200 -24.22 5.16 -9.18
N VAL A 201 -23.63 6.31 -9.52
CA VAL A 201 -22.17 6.54 -9.63
C VAL A 201 -21.75 7.57 -8.58
#